data_AF-A0A3P7YIF5-F1
#
_entry.id   AF-A0A3P7YIF5-F1
#
_cell.length_a   1.000
_cell.length_b   1.000
_cell.length_c   1.000
_cell.angle_alpha   90.00
_cell.angle_beta   90.00
_cell.angle_gamma   90.00
#
_symmetry.space_group_name_H-M   'P 1'
#
loop_
_entity.id
_entity.type
_entity.pdbx_description
1 polymer ?
#
loop_
_entity_poly.entity_id
_entity_poly.type
_entity_poly.pdbx_seq_one_letter_code
_entity_poly.pdbx_strand_id
1 'polypeptide(L)'
;MLNPIDDQTEAFKRHMIMQRNIYGGKHASSFMNNFFQPLNSSFVIVNLVNQKGREKRVGGELDRVVLRTNLDFVRLNAFDFHKECRTLDWGRLDMLKKQLRSEITEFGFFSSFLNSTEHMHKQKGFFRTNCMDCLDRTNVAQSMLAKESLKDQLSYMKIIGNGFEVDSYPELSATFKRIWADNGDECSRQYAGTGALKADYTRFGKRTFSGAWNDCINAFTRYFRNNFADGYRQDAINLFLGNFRVDPSNLPATFETTVLSFDYHGGAIVGAIFAAAMIILCILVAENMTATIFWLVVFMALMLFIFVNGEEFVNKPRLKMD
;
A
#
# COMPACT_ATOMS: atom_id res chain seq x y z
N MET A 1 -13.83 22.72 -22.34
CA MET A 1 -12.84 21.75 -21.82
C MET A 1 -12.07 22.44 -20.70
N LEU A 2 -12.13 21.91 -19.48
CA LEU A 2 -11.29 22.41 -18.37
C LEU A 2 -9.82 22.15 -18.71
N ASN A 3 -8.92 23.06 -18.35
CA ASN A 3 -7.49 22.82 -18.44
C ASN A 3 -7.18 21.58 -17.57
N PRO A 4 -6.40 20.57 -18.04
CA PRO A 4 -6.08 19.37 -17.25
C PRO A 4 -5.55 19.67 -15.84
N ILE A 5 -4.93 20.84 -15.66
CA ILE A 5 -4.42 21.33 -14.40
C ILE A 5 -5.56 21.78 -13.45
N ASP A 6 -6.60 22.43 -13.97
CA ASP A 6 -7.74 22.89 -13.19
C ASP A 6 -8.63 21.72 -12.76
N ASP A 7 -8.71 20.68 -13.59
CA ASP A 7 -9.43 19.44 -13.28
C ASP A 7 -8.79 18.68 -12.10
N GLN A 8 -7.46 18.61 -12.04
CA GLN A 8 -6.75 17.95 -10.92
C GLN A 8 -6.98 18.67 -9.58
N THR A 9 -6.90 19.99 -9.57
CA THR A 9 -7.12 20.80 -8.35
C THR A 9 -8.57 20.69 -7.88
N GLU A 10 -9.53 20.75 -8.79
CA GLU A 10 -10.95 20.64 -8.45
C GLU A 10 -11.31 19.23 -7.97
N ALA A 11 -10.81 18.18 -8.63
CA ALA A 11 -10.98 16.80 -8.20
C ALA A 11 -10.36 16.55 -6.81
N PHE A 12 -9.15 17.07 -6.57
CA PHE A 12 -8.50 17.00 -5.26
C PHE A 12 -9.33 17.69 -4.18
N LYS A 13 -9.80 18.92 -4.45
CA LYS A 13 -10.65 19.67 -3.53
C LYS A 13 -11.92 18.91 -3.16
N ARG A 14 -12.62 18.37 -4.16
CA ARG A 14 -13.84 17.55 -3.95
C ARG A 14 -13.54 16.32 -3.10
N HIS A 15 -12.45 15.62 -3.40
CA HIS A 15 -12.02 14.45 -2.63
C HIS A 15 -11.75 14.82 -1.16
N MET A 16 -11.00 15.90 -0.91
CA MET A 16 -10.65 16.31 0.47
C MET A 16 -11.85 16.79 1.27
N ILE A 17 -12.82 17.47 0.64
CA ILE A 17 -14.10 17.83 1.28
C ILE A 17 -14.90 16.58 1.65
N MET A 18 -14.97 15.60 0.74
CA MET A 18 -15.65 14.33 0.99
C MET A 18 -15.02 13.57 2.17
N GLN A 19 -13.68 13.48 2.22
CA GLN A 19 -12.96 12.86 3.33
C GLN A 19 -13.23 13.58 4.65
N ARG A 20 -13.19 14.92 4.67
CA ARG A 20 -13.54 15.71 5.86
C ARG A 20 -14.98 15.45 6.33
N ASN A 21 -15.93 15.26 5.43
CA ASN A 21 -17.31 14.96 5.81
C ASN A 21 -17.45 13.55 6.40
N ILE A 22 -16.78 12.55 5.81
CA ILE A 22 -16.80 11.16 6.29
C ILE A 22 -16.16 11.05 7.67
N TYR A 23 -14.92 11.51 7.80
CA TYR A 23 -14.13 11.32 9.02
C TYR A 23 -14.34 12.43 10.06
N GLY A 24 -14.92 13.57 9.67
CA GLY A 24 -15.36 14.64 10.57
C GLY A 24 -16.77 14.44 11.15
N GLY A 25 -17.37 13.26 10.93
CA GLY A 25 -18.57 12.83 11.66
C GLY A 25 -19.92 13.26 11.06
N LYS A 26 -20.00 13.71 9.81
CA LYS A 26 -21.30 14.05 9.18
C LYS A 26 -22.12 12.84 8.72
N HIS A 27 -21.53 11.64 8.71
CA HIS A 27 -22.22 10.40 8.35
C HIS A 27 -22.86 9.65 9.54
N ALA A 28 -22.96 10.29 10.71
CA ALA A 28 -23.87 9.79 11.73
C ALA A 28 -25.31 9.96 11.20
N SER A 29 -26.13 8.90 11.30
CA SER A 29 -27.51 8.87 10.81
C SER A 29 -28.31 10.13 11.19
N SER A 30 -29.38 10.44 10.45
CA SER A 30 -30.26 11.61 10.69
C SER A 30 -30.72 11.78 12.16
N PHE A 31 -30.68 10.72 12.98
CA PHE A 31 -30.96 10.75 14.41
C PHE A 31 -29.84 11.41 15.25
N MET A 32 -28.59 11.29 14.82
CA MET A 32 -27.41 11.81 15.52
C MET A 32 -27.00 13.23 15.09
N ASN A 33 -27.45 13.70 13.93
CA ASN A 33 -27.18 15.07 13.46
C ASN A 33 -27.78 16.16 14.37
N ASN A 34 -28.82 15.86 15.14
CA ASN A 34 -29.41 16.82 16.10
C ASN A 34 -28.57 16.98 17.38
N PHE A 35 -27.60 16.09 17.64
CA PHE A 35 -26.76 16.13 18.85
C PHE A 35 -25.31 16.53 18.57
N PHE A 36 -24.88 16.56 17.30
CA PHE A 36 -23.48 16.75 16.95
C PHE A 36 -23.28 17.95 16.03
N GLN A 37 -22.62 18.99 16.54
CA GLN A 37 -22.07 20.04 15.70
C GLN A 37 -21.02 19.46 14.74
N PRO A 38 -20.96 19.91 13.48
CA PRO A 38 -19.94 19.47 12.53
C PRO A 38 -18.56 19.83 13.08
N LEU A 39 -17.74 18.81 13.34
CA LEU A 39 -16.36 19.01 13.77
C LEU A 39 -15.56 19.62 12.61
N ASN A 40 -14.83 20.69 12.90
CA ASN A 40 -13.77 21.18 12.02
C ASN A 40 -12.59 20.21 12.09
N SER A 41 -12.71 19.07 11.41
CA SER A 41 -11.66 18.08 11.40
C SER A 41 -10.54 18.43 10.44
N SER A 42 -9.39 18.75 11.01
CA SER A 42 -8.12 18.86 10.30
C SER A 42 -7.55 17.47 10.04
N PHE A 43 -6.81 17.29 8.95
CA PHE A 43 -6.09 16.05 8.72
C PHE A 43 -4.74 16.27 8.05
N VAL A 44 -3.81 15.35 8.33
CA VAL A 44 -2.45 15.39 7.80
C VAL A 44 -2.27 14.26 6.80
N ILE A 45 -1.79 14.61 5.60
CA ILE A 45 -1.32 13.65 4.60
C ILE A 45 0.15 13.38 4.90
N VAL A 46 0.47 12.15 5.30
CA VAL A 46 1.84 11.67 5.48
C VAL A 46 2.27 10.98 4.19
N ASN A 47 3.08 11.67 3.40
CA ASN A 47 3.53 11.20 2.10
C ASN A 47 4.92 10.55 2.21
N LEU A 48 4.99 9.22 2.09
CA LEU A 48 6.20 8.41 2.28
C LEU A 48 6.99 8.15 0.98
N VAL A 49 6.71 8.96 -0.04
CA VAL A 49 7.25 8.84 -1.39
C VAL A 49 8.72 9.25 -1.39
N ASN A 50 9.53 8.49 -2.12
CA ASN A 50 10.94 8.72 -2.31
C ASN A 50 11.16 10.04 -3.07
N GLN A 51 12.08 10.87 -2.58
CA GLN A 51 12.36 12.17 -3.18
C GLN A 51 13.32 12.08 -4.38
N LYS A 52 13.54 10.86 -4.90
CA LYS A 52 14.37 10.56 -6.07
C LYS A 52 13.63 9.69 -7.08
N GLY A 53 14.03 9.79 -8.35
CA GLY A 53 13.52 8.95 -9.43
C GLY A 53 12.06 9.22 -9.79
N ARG A 54 11.33 8.17 -10.22
CA ARG A 54 9.94 8.25 -10.70
C ARG A 54 8.96 8.71 -9.62
N GLU A 55 9.17 8.25 -8.38
CA GLU A 55 8.38 8.59 -7.20
C GLU A 55 8.35 10.11 -6.96
N LYS A 56 9.48 10.82 -7.18
CA LYS A 56 9.57 12.28 -7.02
C LYS A 56 8.58 13.04 -7.90
N ARG A 57 8.32 12.56 -9.12
CA ARG A 57 7.41 13.25 -10.05
C ARG A 57 5.99 13.26 -9.48
N VAL A 58 5.50 12.11 -9.04
CA VAL A 58 4.15 11.99 -8.45
C VAL A 58 4.07 12.72 -7.10
N GLY A 59 5.11 12.62 -6.27
CA GLY A 59 5.17 13.37 -5.01
C GLY A 59 5.11 14.88 -5.22
N GLY A 60 5.89 15.41 -6.18
CA GLY A 60 5.90 16.84 -6.50
C GLY A 60 4.59 17.34 -7.10
N GLU A 61 3.88 16.51 -7.88
CA GLU A 61 2.55 16.86 -8.37
C GLU A 61 1.53 16.94 -7.23
N LEU A 62 1.58 16.02 -6.25
CA LEU A 62 0.74 16.10 -5.06
C LEU A 62 1.06 17.37 -4.25
N ASP A 63 2.34 17.68 -4.02
CA ASP A 63 2.78 18.89 -3.32
C ASP A 63 2.21 20.14 -4.02
N ARG A 64 2.32 20.20 -5.36
CA ARG A 64 1.79 21.30 -6.19
C ARG A 64 0.28 21.45 -6.02
N VAL A 65 -0.47 20.35 -6.11
CA VAL A 65 -1.93 20.38 -6.02
C VAL A 65 -2.39 20.81 -4.63
N VAL A 66 -1.75 20.31 -3.57
CA VAL A 66 -2.05 20.73 -2.18
C VAL A 66 -1.81 22.23 -2.01
N LEU A 67 -0.64 22.72 -2.42
CA LEU A 67 -0.29 24.14 -2.32
C LEU A 67 -1.24 25.05 -3.11
N ARG A 68 -1.66 24.63 -4.31
CA ARG A 68 -2.60 25.40 -5.13
C ARG A 68 -4.01 25.43 -4.56
N THR A 69 -4.47 24.30 -4.02
CA THR A 69 -5.82 24.22 -3.45
C THR A 69 -5.90 25.01 -2.14
N ASN A 70 -4.78 25.06 -1.39
CA ASN A 70 -4.60 25.82 -0.15
C ASN A 70 -5.76 25.66 0.83
N LEU A 71 -6.11 24.40 1.13
CA LEU A 71 -7.14 24.07 2.10
C LEU A 71 -6.56 24.21 3.52
N ASP A 72 -7.19 25.05 4.34
CA ASP A 72 -6.82 25.34 5.72
C ASP A 72 -6.82 24.10 6.64
N PHE A 73 -7.66 23.11 6.33
CA PHE A 73 -7.79 21.87 7.10
C PHE A 73 -6.87 20.72 6.62
N VAL A 74 -6.03 20.94 5.59
CA VAL A 74 -5.15 19.90 5.02
C VAL A 74 -3.69 20.31 5.16
N ARG A 75 -2.92 19.51 5.90
CA ARG A 75 -1.46 19.64 5.95
C ARG A 75 -0.80 18.48 5.22
N LEU A 76 0.19 18.77 4.39
CA LEU A 76 1.03 17.75 3.76
C LEU A 76 2.37 17.65 4.49
N ASN A 77 2.72 16.43 4.90
CA ASN A 77 4.02 16.09 5.47
C ASN A 77 4.71 15.13 4.50
N ALA A 78 5.68 15.65 3.74
CA ALA A 78 6.53 14.84 2.88
C ALA A 78 7.70 14.25 3.69
N PHE A 79 7.79 12.93 3.74
CA PHE A 79 8.82 12.20 4.48
C PHE A 79 9.48 11.16 3.59
N ASP A 80 10.76 11.34 3.27
CA ASP A 80 11.51 10.39 2.43
C ASP A 80 11.86 9.13 3.21
N PHE A 81 10.99 8.14 3.17
CA PHE A 81 11.19 6.89 3.90
C PHE A 81 12.46 6.14 3.43
N HIS A 82 12.86 6.24 2.16
CA HIS A 82 14.01 5.52 1.64
C HIS A 82 15.33 6.15 2.06
N LYS A 83 15.42 7.48 2.06
CA LYS A 83 16.61 8.19 2.52
C LYS A 83 16.76 8.08 4.03
N GLU A 84 15.65 8.22 4.75
CA GLU A 84 15.66 8.26 6.20
C GLU A 84 15.71 6.86 6.80
N CYS A 85 15.08 5.82 6.22
CA CYS A 85 15.06 4.45 6.78
C CYS A 85 15.91 3.41 6.01
N ARG A 86 17.05 3.82 5.40
CA ARG A 86 17.94 2.91 4.64
C ARG A 86 18.35 1.65 5.40
N THR A 87 18.70 1.84 6.66
CA THR A 87 18.67 0.81 7.69
C THR A 87 17.32 0.96 8.35
N LEU A 88 16.48 -0.08 8.24
CA LEU A 88 15.21 -0.18 8.95
C LEU A 88 15.54 -0.10 10.46
N ASP A 89 15.57 1.12 10.99
CA ASP A 89 16.00 1.44 12.34
C ASP A 89 14.92 2.33 12.96
N TRP A 90 14.35 1.85 14.07
CA TRP A 90 13.29 2.54 14.80
C TRP A 90 13.71 3.94 15.25
N GLY A 91 15.03 4.19 15.41
CA GLY A 91 15.58 5.49 15.78
C GLY A 91 15.23 6.65 14.82
N ARG A 92 14.83 6.37 13.58
CA ARG A 92 14.48 7.42 12.60
C ARG A 92 12.97 7.58 12.35
N LEU A 93 12.15 6.62 12.77
CA LEU A 93 10.71 6.84 12.95
C LEU A 93 10.44 7.88 14.06
N ASP A 94 11.38 8.04 14.99
CA ASP A 94 11.34 9.11 15.99
C ASP A 94 11.34 10.51 15.35
N MET A 95 11.97 10.69 14.18
CA MET A 95 11.90 11.96 13.44
C MET A 95 10.49 12.23 12.93
N LEU A 96 9.85 11.23 12.31
CA LEU A 96 8.47 11.34 11.84
C LEU A 96 7.51 11.57 13.02
N LYS A 97 7.70 10.84 14.13
CA LYS A 97 6.97 11.05 15.39
C LYS A 97 7.11 12.49 15.86
N LYS A 98 8.32 13.05 15.90
CA LYS A 98 8.56 14.46 16.29
C LYS A 98 7.86 15.45 15.37
N GLN A 99 7.89 15.22 14.06
CA GLN A 99 7.22 16.09 13.09
C GLN A 99 5.69 16.10 13.24
N LEU A 100 5.09 15.00 13.71
CA LEU A 100 3.64 14.82 13.83
C LEU A 100 3.13 14.94 15.27
N ARG A 101 4.00 15.18 16.27
CA ARG A 101 3.60 15.09 17.69
C ARG A 101 2.51 16.10 18.07
N SER A 102 2.57 17.30 17.50
CA SER A 102 1.55 18.34 17.67
C SER A 102 0.19 17.81 17.26
N GLU A 103 0.09 17.31 16.04
CA GLU A 103 -1.16 16.82 15.46
C GLU A 103 -1.64 15.52 16.11
N ILE A 104 -0.73 14.64 16.55
CA ILE A 104 -1.12 13.43 17.30
C ILE A 104 -1.87 13.83 18.58
N THR A 105 -1.34 14.82 19.29
CA THR A 105 -1.95 15.30 20.54
C THR A 105 -3.22 16.10 20.28
N GLU A 106 -3.24 16.94 19.24
CA GLU A 106 -4.42 17.74 18.86
C GLU A 106 -5.59 16.88 18.35
N PHE A 107 -5.30 15.92 17.48
CA PHE A 107 -6.30 15.03 16.90
C PHE A 107 -6.87 14.09 17.94
N GLY A 108 -6.04 13.63 18.86
CA GLY A 108 -6.44 12.76 19.95
C GLY A 108 -7.10 11.47 19.48
N PHE A 109 -7.94 10.90 20.33
CA PHE A 109 -8.60 9.60 20.11
C PHE A 109 -10.06 9.65 20.58
N PHE A 110 -10.83 8.60 20.31
CA PHE A 110 -12.17 8.47 20.87
C PHE A 110 -12.15 7.75 22.23
N SER A 111 -12.87 8.28 23.23
CA SER A 111 -13.15 7.57 24.47
C SER A 111 -14.55 7.89 25.00
N SER A 112 -15.18 6.91 25.63
CA SER A 112 -16.51 7.04 26.22
C SER A 112 -16.66 6.11 27.41
N PHE A 113 -17.45 6.51 28.40
CA PHE A 113 -17.86 5.63 29.49
C PHE A 113 -19.16 4.93 29.13
N LEU A 114 -19.30 3.65 29.51
CA LEU A 114 -20.50 2.85 29.25
C LEU A 114 -21.79 3.50 29.80
N ASN A 115 -21.67 4.20 30.94
CA ASN A 115 -22.82 4.73 31.69
C ASN A 115 -22.94 6.26 31.64
N SER A 116 -22.06 6.97 30.92
CA SER A 116 -22.12 8.43 30.82
C SER A 116 -21.55 8.91 29.49
N THR A 117 -22.36 9.68 28.77
CA THR A 117 -21.98 10.39 27.55
C THR A 117 -21.39 11.77 27.83
N GLU A 118 -21.47 12.26 29.07
CA GLU A 118 -21.00 13.60 29.46
C GLU A 118 -19.47 13.73 29.44
N HIS A 119 -18.75 12.60 29.55
CA HIS A 119 -17.28 12.55 29.51
C HIS A 119 -16.77 11.82 28.27
N MET A 120 -17.35 12.12 27.12
CA MET A 120 -16.90 11.56 25.84
C MET A 120 -15.77 12.40 25.25
N HIS A 121 -14.60 11.79 25.04
CA HIS A 121 -13.51 12.37 24.28
C HIS A 121 -13.69 12.03 22.80
N LYS A 122 -13.65 13.02 21.92
CA LYS A 122 -13.81 12.83 20.47
C LYS A 122 -12.48 13.03 19.76
N GLN A 123 -12.22 12.16 18.78
CA GLN A 123 -11.15 12.38 17.82
C GLN A 123 -11.50 13.60 16.95
N LYS A 124 -10.56 14.53 16.86
CA LYS A 124 -10.74 15.80 16.14
C LYS A 124 -10.14 15.79 14.74
N GLY A 125 -9.22 14.88 14.44
CA GLY A 125 -8.57 14.79 13.14
C GLY A 125 -8.02 13.40 12.83
N PHE A 126 -7.47 13.21 11.64
CA PHE A 126 -6.94 11.92 11.21
C PHE A 126 -5.67 12.06 10.37
N PHE A 127 -4.93 10.96 10.24
CA PHE A 127 -3.74 10.88 9.40
C PHE A 127 -4.05 10.02 8.17
N ARG A 128 -3.67 10.51 7.00
CA ARG A 128 -3.72 9.76 5.74
C ARG A 128 -2.29 9.45 5.30
N THR A 129 -1.88 8.19 5.36
CA THR A 129 -0.56 7.76 4.89
C THR A 129 -0.62 7.31 3.43
N ASN A 130 0.21 7.90 2.58
CA ASN A 130 0.37 7.50 1.18
C ASN A 130 1.79 6.97 0.93
N CYS A 131 1.90 5.96 0.07
CA CYS A 131 3.18 5.45 -0.44
C CYS A 131 2.94 4.93 -1.86
N MET A 132 3.88 5.16 -2.79
CA MET A 132 3.70 4.77 -4.19
C MET A 132 3.79 3.25 -4.40
N ASP A 133 4.63 2.55 -3.62
CA ASP A 133 5.02 1.17 -3.97
C ASP A 133 5.12 0.18 -2.80
N CYS A 134 4.60 0.48 -1.60
CA CYS A 134 4.42 -0.59 -0.62
C CYS A 134 3.48 -0.26 0.53
N LEU A 135 2.64 -1.26 0.81
CA LEU A 135 1.87 -1.37 2.04
C LEU A 135 2.78 -1.47 3.28
N ASP A 136 3.98 -2.03 3.14
CA ASP A 136 4.89 -2.25 4.27
C ASP A 136 5.32 -0.91 4.92
N ARG A 137 5.66 0.11 4.11
CA ARG A 137 6.02 1.47 4.61
C ARG A 137 4.84 2.14 5.32
N THR A 138 3.64 2.02 4.76
CA THR A 138 2.44 2.62 5.38
C THR A 138 2.07 1.91 6.67
N ASN A 139 2.15 0.57 6.73
CA ASN A 139 1.88 -0.20 7.94
C ASN A 139 2.84 0.19 9.08
N VAL A 140 4.13 0.37 8.76
CA VAL A 140 5.11 0.85 9.75
C VAL A 140 4.75 2.24 10.27
N ALA A 141 4.47 3.21 9.39
CA ALA A 141 4.09 4.57 9.81
C ALA A 141 2.79 4.60 10.63
N GLN A 142 1.78 3.84 10.20
CA GLN A 142 0.51 3.70 10.92
C GLN A 142 0.69 3.02 12.28
N SER A 143 1.53 1.99 12.38
CA SER A 143 1.83 1.33 13.65
C SER A 143 2.48 2.28 14.65
N MET A 144 3.34 3.19 14.17
CA MET A 144 3.96 4.22 15.01
C MET A 144 2.90 5.20 15.54
N LEU A 145 2.03 5.73 14.66
CA LEU A 145 0.95 6.64 15.05
C LEU A 145 -0.01 5.98 16.05
N ALA A 146 -0.38 4.72 15.80
CA ALA A 146 -1.24 3.96 16.68
C ALA A 146 -0.61 3.68 18.05
N LYS A 147 0.72 3.51 18.09
CA LYS A 147 1.45 3.32 19.34
C LYS A 147 1.44 4.58 20.20
N GLU A 148 1.63 5.75 19.58
CA GLU A 148 1.52 7.04 20.26
C GLU A 148 0.08 7.29 20.76
N SER A 149 -0.92 6.97 19.93
CA SER A 149 -2.32 7.04 20.35
C SER A 149 -2.63 6.08 21.51
N LEU A 150 -2.08 4.87 21.51
CA LEU A 150 -2.25 3.90 22.59
C LEU A 150 -1.61 4.41 23.88
N LYS A 151 -0.42 4.99 23.80
CA LYS A 151 0.23 5.65 24.94
C LYS A 151 -0.67 6.74 25.52
N ASP A 152 -1.16 7.64 24.68
CA ASP A 152 -2.02 8.76 25.13
C ASP A 152 -3.34 8.23 25.76
N GLN A 153 -3.91 7.14 25.22
CA GLN A 153 -5.08 6.46 25.79
C GLN A 153 -4.80 5.85 27.18
N LEU A 154 -3.69 5.12 27.34
CA LEU A 154 -3.33 4.50 28.61
C LEU A 154 -3.01 5.54 29.68
N SER A 155 -2.36 6.64 29.30
CA SER A 155 -2.12 7.78 30.21
C SER A 155 -3.41 8.48 30.59
N TYR A 156 -4.34 8.70 29.65
CA TYR A 156 -5.67 9.26 29.93
C TYR A 156 -6.47 8.41 30.92
N MET A 157 -6.41 7.08 30.77
CA MET A 157 -7.03 6.13 31.69
C MET A 157 -6.27 5.94 33.01
N LYS A 158 -5.13 6.63 33.20
CA LYS A 158 -4.24 6.52 34.37
C LYS A 158 -3.73 5.10 34.63
N ILE A 159 -3.63 4.28 33.58
CA ILE A 159 -3.08 2.91 33.66
C ILE A 159 -1.55 2.96 33.70
N ILE A 160 -0.94 3.85 32.90
CA ILE A 160 0.50 4.11 32.91
C ILE A 160 0.77 5.54 33.37
N GLY A 161 1.88 5.74 34.09
CA GLY A 161 2.31 7.06 34.55
C GLY A 161 2.68 7.99 33.39
N ASN A 162 2.66 9.30 33.64
CA ASN A 162 3.15 10.29 32.68
C ASN A 162 4.64 10.03 32.38
N GLY A 163 4.99 9.92 31.10
CA GLY A 163 6.37 9.73 30.64
C GLY A 163 6.78 8.28 30.38
N PHE A 164 5.92 7.30 30.66
CA PHE A 164 6.17 5.91 30.24
C PHE A 164 5.80 5.69 28.77
N GLU A 165 6.59 4.87 28.08
CA GLU A 165 6.36 4.48 26.69
C GLU A 165 5.75 3.07 26.64
N VAL A 166 5.03 2.75 25.56
CA VAL A 166 4.48 1.39 25.36
C VAL A 166 5.61 0.34 25.33
N ASP A 167 6.80 0.72 24.85
CA ASP A 167 7.98 -0.15 24.83
C ASP A 167 8.60 -0.40 26.21
N SER A 168 8.24 0.38 27.23
CA SER A 168 8.67 0.13 28.62
C SER A 168 8.05 -1.15 29.19
N TYR A 169 7.00 -1.70 28.56
CA TYR A 169 6.31 -2.92 28.97
C TYR A 169 6.49 -4.01 27.91
N PRO A 170 7.40 -4.99 28.13
CA PRO A 170 7.78 -5.97 27.10
C PRO A 170 6.62 -6.79 26.53
N GLU A 171 5.69 -7.26 27.38
CA GLU A 171 4.55 -8.08 26.95
C GLU A 171 3.54 -7.28 26.12
N LEU A 172 3.27 -6.03 26.51
CA LEU A 172 2.41 -5.12 25.76
C LEU A 172 3.05 -4.76 24.41
N SER A 173 4.34 -4.44 24.40
CA SER A 173 5.09 -4.13 23.18
C SER A 173 5.10 -5.33 22.22
N ALA A 174 5.34 -6.55 22.72
CA ALA A 174 5.32 -7.77 21.91
C ALA A 174 3.93 -8.04 21.33
N THR A 175 2.88 -7.89 22.13
CA THR A 175 1.49 -8.05 21.69
C THR A 175 1.10 -7.05 20.62
N PHE A 176 1.47 -5.78 20.82
CA PHE A 176 1.23 -4.70 19.86
C PHE A 176 1.93 -4.97 18.52
N LYS A 177 3.21 -5.35 18.56
CA LYS A 177 4.00 -5.69 17.36
C LYS A 177 3.40 -6.87 16.60
N ARG A 178 2.91 -7.89 17.31
CA ARG A 178 2.23 -9.04 16.70
C ARG A 178 0.96 -8.63 15.97
N ILE A 179 0.08 -7.86 16.62
CA ILE A 179 -1.17 -7.37 16.02
C ILE A 179 -0.89 -6.57 14.74
N TRP A 180 0.08 -5.66 14.77
CA TRP A 180 0.42 -4.84 13.61
C TRP A 180 1.13 -5.61 12.48
N ALA A 181 1.86 -6.66 12.81
CA ALA A 181 2.40 -7.57 11.80
C ALA A 181 1.29 -8.37 11.12
N ASP A 182 0.34 -8.89 11.89
CA ASP A 182 -0.79 -9.66 11.35
C ASP A 182 -1.73 -8.77 10.51
N ASN A 183 -1.97 -7.52 10.94
CA ASN A 183 -2.67 -6.51 10.14
C ASN A 183 -1.96 -6.24 8.80
N GLY A 184 -0.63 -6.06 8.83
CA GLY A 184 0.16 -5.89 7.63
C GLY A 184 0.08 -7.08 6.68
N ASP A 185 0.15 -8.30 7.22
CA ASP A 185 0.02 -9.54 6.46
C ASP A 185 -1.35 -9.67 5.80
N GLU A 186 -2.44 -9.35 6.50
CA GLU A 186 -3.81 -9.40 5.94
C GLU A 186 -4.04 -8.33 4.87
N CYS A 187 -3.63 -7.09 5.14
CA CYS A 187 -3.72 -6.02 4.15
C CYS A 187 -2.88 -6.38 2.91
N SER A 188 -1.75 -7.06 3.08
CA SER A 188 -0.90 -7.50 1.98
C SER A 188 -1.54 -8.64 1.20
N ARG A 189 -2.18 -9.59 1.88
CA ARG A 189 -2.92 -10.68 1.23
C ARG A 189 -4.03 -10.11 0.36
N GLN A 190 -4.73 -9.09 0.87
CA GLN A 190 -5.68 -8.35 0.06
C GLN A 190 -4.95 -7.67 -1.09
N TYR A 191 -4.02 -6.74 -0.88
CA TYR A 191 -3.45 -5.94 -1.96
C TYR A 191 -2.65 -6.73 -3.00
N ALA A 192 -1.76 -7.63 -2.60
CA ALA A 192 -0.81 -8.31 -3.47
C ALA A 192 -0.99 -9.85 -3.52
N GLY A 193 -1.98 -10.39 -2.81
CA GLY A 193 -2.24 -11.84 -2.77
C GLY A 193 -1.32 -12.65 -1.86
N THR A 194 -0.29 -12.04 -1.28
CA THR A 194 0.72 -12.71 -0.43
C THR A 194 0.79 -12.04 0.94
N GLY A 195 1.45 -12.66 1.92
CA GLY A 195 1.82 -11.98 3.17
C GLY A 195 2.70 -10.74 2.93
N ALA A 196 2.86 -9.91 3.96
CA ALA A 196 3.67 -8.70 3.89
C ALA A 196 5.14 -9.08 3.67
N LEU A 197 5.88 -8.25 2.91
CA LEU A 197 7.32 -8.38 2.90
C LEU A 197 7.84 -7.74 4.18
N LYS A 198 8.91 -8.30 4.74
CA LYS A 198 9.52 -7.81 6.00
C LYS A 198 8.58 -7.89 7.20
N ALA A 199 7.64 -8.84 7.20
CA ALA A 199 6.78 -9.10 8.35
C ALA A 199 7.60 -9.44 9.62
N ASP A 200 8.74 -10.11 9.46
CA ASP A 200 9.67 -10.42 10.56
C ASP A 200 10.28 -9.17 11.19
N TYR A 201 10.55 -8.13 10.40
CA TYR A 201 10.99 -6.84 10.91
C TYR A 201 9.91 -6.17 11.78
N THR A 202 8.63 -6.28 11.40
CA THR A 202 7.52 -5.78 12.22
C THR A 202 7.35 -6.61 13.49
N ARG A 203 7.46 -7.94 13.40
CA ARG A 203 7.29 -8.87 14.53
C ARG A 203 8.42 -8.78 15.56
N PHE A 204 9.66 -8.72 15.11
CA PHE A 204 10.85 -8.90 15.96
C PHE A 204 11.75 -7.66 16.03
N GLY A 205 11.48 -6.62 15.24
CA GLY A 205 12.33 -5.44 15.12
C GLY A 205 13.68 -5.70 14.43
N LYS A 206 13.92 -6.91 13.93
CA LYS A 206 15.14 -7.32 13.23
C LYS A 206 14.82 -8.31 12.11
N ARG A 207 15.75 -8.43 11.17
CA ARG A 207 15.64 -9.37 10.04
C ARG A 207 16.08 -10.77 10.44
N THR A 208 15.36 -11.79 9.97
CA THR A 208 15.65 -13.20 10.19
C THR A 208 15.96 -13.91 8.86
N PHE A 209 16.80 -14.96 8.89
CA PHE A 209 17.13 -15.73 7.68
C PHE A 209 15.89 -16.42 7.08
N SER A 210 15.05 -17.02 7.93
CA SER A 210 13.77 -17.61 7.49
C SER A 210 12.82 -16.56 6.91
N GLY A 211 12.74 -15.36 7.51
CA GLY A 211 11.97 -14.25 6.97
C GLY A 211 12.49 -13.76 5.62
N ALA A 212 13.81 -13.75 5.41
CA ALA A 212 14.40 -13.41 4.12
C ALA A 212 14.06 -14.41 3.01
N TRP A 213 14.02 -15.71 3.33
CA TRP A 213 13.60 -16.75 2.38
C TRP A 213 12.12 -16.62 2.01
N ASN A 214 11.25 -16.46 3.01
CA ASN A 214 9.82 -16.25 2.78
C ASN A 214 9.53 -14.99 1.95
N ASP A 215 10.28 -13.93 2.17
CA ASP A 215 10.17 -12.71 1.38
C ASP A 215 10.56 -12.91 -0.09
N CYS A 216 11.54 -13.77 -0.37
CA CYS A 216 11.90 -14.14 -1.73
C CYS A 216 10.72 -14.81 -2.44
N ILE A 217 10.11 -15.83 -1.80
CA ILE A 217 8.93 -16.54 -2.32
C ILE A 217 7.76 -15.56 -2.53
N ASN A 218 7.50 -14.70 -1.54
CA ASN A 218 6.45 -13.70 -1.63
C ASN A 218 6.72 -12.71 -2.77
N ALA A 219 7.95 -12.24 -2.95
CA ALA A 219 8.30 -11.31 -4.03
C ALA A 219 8.08 -11.94 -5.42
N PHE A 220 8.48 -13.19 -5.63
CA PHE A 220 8.20 -13.92 -6.87
C PHE A 220 6.70 -14.12 -7.08
N THR A 221 5.97 -14.50 -6.04
CA THR A 221 4.52 -14.72 -6.12
C THR A 221 3.79 -13.41 -6.43
N ARG A 222 4.19 -12.29 -5.81
CA ARG A 222 3.65 -10.95 -6.11
C ARG A 222 3.95 -10.53 -7.54
N TYR A 223 5.18 -10.74 -8.01
CA TYR A 223 5.54 -10.45 -9.40
C TYR A 223 4.63 -11.20 -10.37
N PHE A 224 4.43 -12.50 -10.14
CA PHE A 224 3.55 -13.31 -10.98
C PHE A 224 2.09 -12.82 -10.91
N ARG A 225 1.53 -12.65 -9.71
CA ARG A 225 0.13 -12.24 -9.55
C ARG A 225 -0.15 -10.85 -10.11
N ASN A 226 0.73 -9.88 -9.85
CA ASN A 226 0.56 -8.51 -10.32
C ASN A 226 0.64 -8.41 -11.85
N ASN A 227 1.43 -9.26 -12.51
CA ASN A 227 1.52 -9.23 -13.97
C ASN A 227 0.43 -10.08 -14.63
N PHE A 228 0.05 -11.23 -14.06
CA PHE A 228 -0.77 -12.21 -14.77
C PHE A 228 -2.20 -12.38 -14.24
N ALA A 229 -2.50 -11.92 -13.02
CA ALA A 229 -3.83 -12.08 -12.40
C ALA A 229 -4.51 -10.75 -12.06
N ASP A 230 -3.81 -9.62 -12.17
CA ASP A 230 -4.30 -8.33 -11.71
C ASP A 230 -5.44 -7.78 -12.57
N GLY A 231 -5.38 -7.93 -13.90
CA GLY A 231 -6.45 -7.49 -14.81
C GLY A 231 -7.82 -8.09 -14.47
N TYR A 232 -7.89 -9.42 -14.31
CA TYR A 232 -9.11 -10.12 -13.88
C TYR A 232 -9.62 -9.61 -12.53
N ARG A 233 -8.71 -9.38 -11.59
CA ARG A 233 -9.05 -8.87 -10.27
C ARG A 233 -9.63 -7.46 -10.32
N GLN A 234 -9.03 -6.57 -11.12
CA GLN A 234 -9.51 -5.21 -11.29
C GLN A 234 -10.89 -5.19 -11.98
N ASP A 235 -11.12 -6.08 -12.94
CA ASP A 235 -12.43 -6.27 -13.58
C ASP A 235 -13.50 -6.72 -12.57
N ALA A 236 -13.17 -7.69 -11.70
CA ALA A 236 -14.08 -8.12 -10.64
C ALA A 236 -14.41 -6.99 -9.65
N ILE A 237 -13.42 -6.15 -9.29
CA ILE A 237 -13.63 -4.97 -8.45
C ILE A 237 -14.55 -3.96 -9.15
N ASN A 238 -14.32 -3.69 -10.44
CA ASN A 238 -15.13 -2.75 -11.21
C ASN A 238 -16.58 -3.22 -11.33
N LEU A 239 -16.82 -4.52 -11.52
CA LEU A 239 -18.14 -5.11 -11.55
C LEU A 239 -18.83 -5.02 -10.18
N PHE A 240 -18.12 -5.39 -9.11
CA PHE A 240 -18.65 -5.36 -7.74
C PHE A 240 -19.03 -3.95 -7.28
N LEU A 241 -18.19 -2.95 -7.60
CA LEU A 241 -18.44 -1.55 -7.25
C LEU A 241 -19.48 -0.88 -8.18
N GLY A 242 -19.96 -1.58 -9.22
CA GLY A 242 -20.90 -1.03 -10.20
C GLY A 242 -20.30 0.00 -11.15
N ASN A 243 -18.97 0.05 -11.26
CA ASN A 243 -18.25 0.94 -12.19
C ASN A 243 -18.43 0.48 -13.64
N PHE A 244 -18.65 -0.81 -13.87
CA PHE A 244 -18.99 -1.37 -15.18
C PHE A 244 -20.46 -1.80 -15.20
N ARG A 245 -21.22 -1.33 -16.18
CA ARG A 245 -22.59 -1.80 -16.43
C ARG A 245 -22.55 -2.93 -17.45
N VAL A 246 -23.05 -4.10 -17.05
CA VAL A 246 -23.10 -5.28 -17.91
C VAL A 246 -24.08 -5.01 -19.06
N ASP A 247 -23.56 -5.02 -20.28
CA ASP A 247 -24.35 -5.10 -21.51
C ASP A 247 -24.39 -6.57 -21.96
N PRO A 248 -25.53 -7.28 -21.81
CA PRO A 248 -25.66 -8.67 -22.21
C PRO A 248 -25.36 -8.94 -23.70
N SER A 249 -25.41 -7.90 -24.54
CA SER A 249 -25.15 -8.01 -25.98
C SER A 249 -23.68 -7.84 -26.37
N ASN A 250 -22.84 -7.33 -25.46
CA ASN A 250 -21.44 -6.98 -25.72
C ASN A 250 -20.49 -7.47 -24.61
N LEU A 251 -20.72 -8.68 -24.10
CA LEU A 251 -19.83 -9.31 -23.13
C LEU A 251 -18.59 -9.89 -23.83
N PRO A 252 -17.39 -9.73 -23.28
CA PRO A 252 -16.21 -10.42 -23.79
C PRO A 252 -16.38 -11.94 -23.65
N ALA A 253 -15.91 -12.69 -24.65
CA ALA A 253 -16.10 -14.15 -24.74
C ALA A 253 -15.46 -14.91 -23.57
N THR A 254 -14.37 -14.38 -22.99
CA THR A 254 -13.71 -14.92 -21.80
C THR A 254 -13.18 -13.79 -20.92
N PHE A 255 -13.19 -14.01 -19.60
CA PHE A 255 -12.56 -13.14 -18.61
C PHE A 255 -11.21 -13.70 -18.12
N GLU A 256 -10.99 -14.99 -18.32
CA GLU A 256 -9.74 -15.64 -17.95
C GLU A 256 -8.64 -15.28 -18.94
N THR A 257 -7.47 -14.94 -18.40
CA THR A 257 -6.25 -14.73 -19.18
C THR A 257 -5.35 -15.92 -18.87
N THR A 258 -5.32 -16.90 -19.77
CA THR A 258 -4.39 -18.03 -19.64
C THR A 258 -2.99 -17.51 -19.91
N VAL A 259 -2.08 -17.65 -18.94
CA VAL A 259 -0.65 -17.28 -19.08
C VAL A 259 0.01 -18.03 -20.24
N LEU A 260 -0.54 -19.20 -20.59
CA LEU A 260 -0.19 -20.04 -21.72
C LEU A 260 -1.32 -20.00 -22.76
N SER A 261 -1.52 -18.86 -23.39
CA SER A 261 -2.31 -18.76 -24.61
C SER A 261 -1.54 -19.36 -25.78
N PHE A 262 -2.24 -19.94 -26.77
CA PHE A 262 -1.63 -20.39 -28.04
C PHE A 262 -1.34 -19.20 -28.98
N ASP A 263 -0.90 -18.07 -28.43
CA ASP A 263 -0.46 -16.89 -29.16
C ASP A 263 1.08 -16.80 -29.15
N TYR A 264 1.62 -15.80 -29.85
CA TYR A 264 3.06 -15.60 -29.94
C TYR A 264 3.70 -15.29 -28.57
N HIS A 265 2.92 -14.75 -27.62
CA HIS A 265 3.35 -14.53 -26.23
C HIS A 265 3.51 -15.83 -25.45
N GLY A 266 2.47 -16.68 -25.41
CA GLY A 266 2.58 -17.98 -24.74
C GLY A 266 3.64 -18.86 -25.39
N GLY A 267 3.78 -18.80 -26.72
CA GLY A 267 4.88 -19.43 -27.45
C GLY A 267 6.27 -18.99 -27.01
N ALA A 268 6.47 -17.68 -26.77
CA ALA A 268 7.75 -17.16 -26.28
C ALA A 268 8.09 -17.65 -24.86
N ILE A 269 7.10 -17.73 -23.96
CA ILE A 269 7.28 -18.24 -22.60
C ILE A 269 7.63 -19.73 -22.62
N VAL A 270 6.85 -20.55 -23.35
CA VAL A 270 7.11 -22.00 -23.49
C VAL A 270 8.48 -22.23 -24.12
N GLY A 271 8.82 -21.48 -25.16
CA GLY A 271 10.12 -21.53 -25.82
C GLY A 271 11.27 -21.21 -24.86
N ALA A 272 11.11 -20.20 -23.99
CA ALA A 272 12.14 -19.83 -23.02
C ALA A 272 12.32 -20.92 -21.94
N ILE A 273 11.21 -21.50 -21.44
CA ILE A 273 11.25 -22.63 -20.49
C ILE A 273 11.93 -23.84 -21.13
N PHE A 274 11.58 -24.15 -22.38
CA PHE A 274 12.17 -25.25 -23.12
C PHE A 274 13.67 -25.03 -23.35
N ALA A 275 14.07 -23.83 -23.79
CA ALA A 275 15.48 -23.49 -23.98
C ALA A 275 16.27 -23.59 -22.67
N ALA A 276 15.71 -23.13 -21.54
CA ALA A 276 16.35 -23.27 -20.23
C ALA A 276 16.52 -24.74 -19.81
N ALA A 277 15.49 -25.58 -20.02
CA ALA A 277 15.58 -27.01 -19.75
C ALA A 277 16.64 -27.69 -20.63
N MET A 278 16.72 -27.30 -21.92
CA MET A 278 17.73 -27.81 -22.85
C MET A 278 19.15 -27.39 -22.46
N ILE A 279 19.36 -26.17 -21.95
CA ILE A 279 20.66 -25.74 -21.40
C ILE A 279 21.08 -26.66 -20.25
N ILE A 280 20.17 -26.93 -19.31
CA ILE A 280 20.44 -27.81 -18.16
C ILE A 280 20.78 -29.22 -18.64
N LEU A 281 20.01 -29.76 -19.59
CA LEU A 281 20.24 -31.09 -20.15
C LEU A 281 21.58 -31.17 -20.91
N CYS A 282 21.93 -30.14 -21.69
CA CYS A 282 23.18 -30.11 -22.42
C CYS A 282 24.41 -30.00 -21.49
N ILE A 283 24.28 -29.32 -20.35
CA ILE A 283 25.34 -29.21 -19.34
C ILE A 283 25.48 -30.51 -18.54
N LEU A 284 24.36 -31.08 -18.08
CA LEU A 284 24.38 -32.20 -17.12
C LEU A 284 24.49 -33.58 -17.79
N VAL A 285 24.03 -33.72 -19.03
CA VAL A 285 23.91 -35.04 -19.68
C VAL A 285 24.76 -35.13 -20.94
N ALA A 286 24.64 -34.15 -21.83
CA ALA A 286 25.23 -34.26 -23.18
C ALA A 286 26.69 -33.80 -23.26
N GLU A 287 27.19 -33.07 -22.26
CA GLU A 287 28.52 -32.41 -22.22
C GLU A 287 28.89 -31.67 -23.52
N ASN A 288 27.89 -31.18 -24.26
CA ASN A 288 28.08 -30.59 -25.58
C ASN A 288 28.05 -29.07 -25.51
N MET A 289 29.25 -28.46 -25.52
CA MET A 289 29.41 -27.01 -25.42
C MET A 289 28.73 -26.24 -26.56
N THR A 290 28.71 -26.78 -27.78
CA THR A 290 28.08 -26.10 -28.93
C THR A 290 26.55 -26.05 -28.81
N ALA A 291 25.93 -27.15 -28.37
CA ALA A 291 24.50 -27.21 -28.12
C ALA A 291 24.09 -26.32 -26.95
N THR A 292 24.89 -26.29 -25.88
CA THR A 292 24.68 -25.39 -24.73
C THR A 292 24.71 -23.92 -25.17
N ILE A 293 25.71 -23.52 -25.97
CA ILE A 293 25.80 -22.14 -26.48
C ILE A 293 24.60 -21.81 -27.37
N PHE A 294 24.18 -22.72 -28.25
CA PHE A 294 23.00 -22.53 -29.09
C PHE A 294 21.75 -22.27 -28.25
N TRP A 295 21.44 -23.13 -27.28
CA TRP A 295 20.26 -22.96 -26.43
C TRP A 295 20.35 -21.73 -25.53
N LEU A 296 21.56 -21.35 -25.10
CA LEU A 296 21.78 -20.10 -24.38
C LEU A 296 21.45 -18.86 -25.24
N VAL A 297 21.88 -18.84 -26.51
CA VAL A 297 21.55 -17.74 -27.43
C VAL A 297 20.04 -17.68 -27.69
N VAL A 298 19.38 -18.83 -27.90
CA VAL A 298 17.92 -18.91 -28.07
C VAL A 298 17.21 -18.40 -26.81
N PHE A 299 17.63 -18.84 -25.63
CA PHE A 299 17.08 -18.37 -24.36
C PHE A 299 17.23 -16.86 -24.19
N MET A 300 18.43 -16.31 -24.45
CA MET A 300 18.70 -14.88 -24.35
C MET A 300 17.86 -14.06 -25.34
N ALA A 301 17.68 -14.54 -26.57
CA ALA A 301 16.84 -13.89 -27.57
C ALA A 301 15.37 -13.86 -27.16
N LEU A 302 14.84 -14.97 -26.63
CA LEU A 302 13.47 -15.05 -26.11
C LEU A 302 13.27 -14.17 -24.87
N MET A 303 14.25 -14.14 -23.95
CA MET A 303 14.21 -13.25 -22.80
C MET A 303 14.25 -11.78 -23.19
N LEU A 304 15.03 -11.41 -24.21
CA LEU A 304 15.05 -10.06 -24.77
C LEU A 304 13.70 -9.70 -25.40
N PHE A 305 13.10 -10.62 -26.17
CA PHE A 305 11.77 -10.44 -26.75
C PHE A 305 10.69 -10.23 -25.66
N ILE A 306 10.71 -11.04 -24.61
CA ILE A 306 9.79 -10.91 -23.46
C ILE A 306 10.01 -9.57 -22.76
N PHE A 307 11.27 -9.15 -22.58
CA PHE A 307 11.58 -7.87 -21.94
C PHE A 307 11.10 -6.67 -22.75
N VAL A 308 11.32 -6.66 -24.07
CA VAL A 308 10.92 -5.57 -24.97
C VAL A 308 9.39 -5.46 -25.06
N ASN A 309 8.69 -6.60 -25.14
CA ASN A 309 7.24 -6.64 -25.27
C ASN A 309 6.54 -6.84 -23.91
N GLY A 310 7.22 -6.57 -22.80
CA GLY A 310 6.77 -6.93 -21.46
C GLY A 310 5.36 -6.45 -21.11
N GLU A 311 4.96 -5.28 -21.61
CA GLU A 311 3.61 -4.74 -21.39
C GLU A 311 2.48 -5.56 -22.03
N GLU A 312 2.77 -6.32 -23.08
CA GLU A 312 1.80 -7.18 -23.77
C GLU A 312 1.57 -8.51 -23.02
N PHE A 313 2.56 -8.93 -22.21
CA PHE A 313 2.45 -10.10 -21.34
C PHE A 313 1.66 -9.82 -20.05
N VAL A 314 1.41 -8.54 -19.75
CA VAL A 314 0.63 -8.16 -18.56
C VAL A 314 -0.85 -8.34 -18.83
N ASN A 315 -1.53 -9.07 -17.94
CA ASN A 315 -2.98 -9.16 -17.90
C ASN A 315 -3.58 -7.79 -17.54
N LYS A 316 -4.02 -7.06 -18.56
CA LYS A 316 -4.69 -5.76 -18.43
C LYS A 316 -6.20 -5.95 -18.20
N PRO A 317 -6.85 -5.09 -17.40
CA PRO A 317 -8.30 -5.14 -17.20
C PRO A 317 -9.06 -4.97 -18.52
N ARG A 318 -10.05 -5.83 -18.77
CA ARG A 318 -10.85 -5.86 -20.00
C ARG A 318 -12.14 -5.04 -19.89
N LEU A 319 -12.61 -4.76 -18.67
CA LEU A 319 -13.83 -3.98 -18.42
C LEU A 319 -13.57 -2.47 -18.29
N LYS A 320 -12.40 -2.00 -18.73
CA LYS A 320 -12.02 -0.59 -18.60
C LYS A 320 -12.91 0.25 -19.52
N MET A 321 -13.64 1.21 -18.94
CA MET A 321 -14.24 2.29 -19.71
C MET A 321 -13.17 3.36 -19.92
N ASP A 322 -12.94 3.74 -21.18
CA ASP A 322 -12.10 4.89 -21.55
C ASP A 322 -12.72 6.23 -21.11
#